data_AF-A0A7G8E6H1-F1
#
_entry.id   AF-A0A7G8E6H1-F1
#
_cell.length_a   1.000
_cell.length_b   1.000
_cell.length_c   1.000
_cell.angle_alpha   90.00
_cell.angle_beta   90.00
_cell.angle_gamma   90.00
#
_symmetry.space_group_name_H-M   'P 1'
#
loop_
_entity.id
_entity.type
_entity.pdbx_description
1 polymer ?
#
loop_
_entity_poly.entity_id
_entity_poly.type
_entity_poly.pdbx_seq_one_letter_code
_entity_poly.pdbx_strand_id
1 'polypeptide(L)' 'MIGLTRLYCNQGERFLLIDVASEEAPTRAEELLNEGWEIEAAIPV' A
#
# COMPACT_ATOMS: atom_id res chain seq x y z
N MET A 1 -3.87 -17.96 9.22
CA MET A 1 -4.85 -17.12 8.49
C MET A 1 -4.04 -15.98 7.91
N ILE A 2 -3.97 -15.84 6.59
CA ILE A 2 -3.19 -14.77 5.96
C ILE A 2 -4.03 -13.50 6.10
N GLY A 3 -3.55 -12.55 6.90
CA GLY A 3 -4.19 -11.23 7.01
C GLY A 3 -3.94 -10.42 5.75
N LEU A 4 -4.85 -9.50 5.44
CA LEU A 4 -4.66 -8.53 4.37
C LEU A 4 -4.43 -7.14 4.95
N THR A 5 -3.64 -6.34 4.26
CA THR A 5 -3.48 -4.92 4.54
C THR A 5 -3.82 -4.15 3.28
N ARG A 6 -4.75 -3.21 3.40
CA ARG A 6 -5.11 -2.28 2.32
C ARG A 6 -4.20 -1.06 2.37
N LEU A 7 -3.52 -0.78 1.26
CA LEU A 7 -2.70 0.42 1.09
C LEU A 7 -3.46 1.45 0.25
N TYR A 8 -3.59 2.65 0.80
CA TYR A 8 -4.13 3.83 0.12
C TYR A 8 -2.95 4.68 -0.32
N CYS A 9 -2.81 4.89 -1.63
CA CYS A 9 -1.67 5.59 -2.19
C CYS A 9 -2.12 6.73 -3.13
N ASN A 10 -1.33 7.80 -3.14
CA ASN A 10 -1.56 8.98 -3.95
C ASN A 10 -0.28 9.32 -4.74
N GLN A 11 -0.44 9.80 -5.97
CA GLN A 11 0.64 10.37 -6.77
C GLN A 11 0.11 11.56 -7.57
N GLY A 12 -0.04 12.70 -6.89
CA GLY A 12 -0.55 13.96 -7.44
C GLY A 12 -2.07 13.91 -7.66
N GLU A 13 -2.50 13.70 -8.90
CA GLU A 13 -3.92 13.52 -9.26
C GLU A 13 -4.32 12.05 -9.41
N ARG A 14 -3.38 11.12 -9.17
CA ARG A 14 -3.59 9.68 -9.29
C ARG A 14 -3.77 9.03 -7.92
N PHE A 15 -4.66 8.05 -7.85
CA PHE A 15 -4.93 7.27 -6.66
C PHE A 15 -4.79 5.78 -6.95
N LEU A 16 -4.24 5.05 -5.99
CA LEU A 16 -4.10 3.61 -6.04
C LEU A 16 -4.60 3.00 -4.72
N LEU A 17 -5.44 1.99 -4.83
CA LEU A 17 -5.93 1.20 -3.70
C LEU A 17 -5.62 -0.26 -3.95
N ILE A 18 -4.80 -0.87 -3.10
CA ILE A 18 -4.43 -2.28 -3.24
C ILE A 18 -4.54 -3.03 -1.92
N ASP A 19 -4.97 -4.28 -2.00
CA ASP A 19 -4.90 -5.23 -0.89
C ASP A 19 -3.69 -6.13 -1.09
N VAL A 20 -2.86 -6.25 -0.07
CA VAL A 20 -1.67 -7.10 -0.06
C VAL A 20 -1.67 -7.99 1.17
N ALA A 21 -0.98 -9.12 1.09
CA ALA A 21 -0.75 -9.95 2.26
C ALA A 21 -0.08 -9.09 3.35
N SER A 22 -0.56 -9.15 4.58
CA SER A 22 -0.06 -8.28 5.65
C SER A 22 1.43 -8.46 5.92
N GLU A 23 1.97 -9.64 5.64
CA GLU A 23 3.41 -9.93 5.76
C GLU A 23 4.25 -9.26 4.65
N GLU A 24 3.66 -9.03 3.48
CA GLU A 24 4.29 -8.39 2.32
C GLU A 24 4.03 -6.88 2.26
N ALA A 25 3.08 -6.38 3.07
CA ALA A 25 2.67 -4.98 3.07
C ALA A 25 3.84 -3.97 3.27
N PRO A 26 4.83 -4.20 4.15
CA PRO A 26 5.97 -3.31 4.26
C PRO A 26 6.80 -3.24 2.98
N THR A 27 7.07 -4.40 2.36
CA THR A 27 7.83 -4.49 1.11
C THR A 27 7.09 -3.79 -0.03
N ARG A 28 5.78 -4.04 -0.16
CA ARG A 28 4.99 -3.37 -1.21
C ARG A 28 4.91 -1.86 -1.01
N ALA A 29 4.79 -1.39 0.24
CA ALA A 29 4.80 0.03 0.53
C ALA A 29 6.13 0.70 0.13
N GLU A 30 7.27 0.03 0.38
CA GLU A 30 8.59 0.53 -0.02
C GLU A 30 8.76 0.59 -1.55
N GLU A 31 8.29 -0.42 -2.28
CA GLU A 31 8.26 -0.41 -3.75
C GLU A 31 7.44 0.77 -4.29
N LEU A 32 6.25 1.00 -3.73
CA LEU A 32 5.38 2.09 -4.13
C LEU A 32 6.00 3.46 -3.83
N LEU A 33 6.68 3.63 -2.69
CA LEU A 33 7.44 4.83 -2.38
C LEU A 33 8.55 5.07 -3.42
N ASN A 34 9.27 4.02 -3.84
CA ASN A 34 10.30 4.11 -4.88
C ASN A 34 9.72 4.40 -6.28
N GLU A 35 8.49 3.96 -6.55
CA GLU A 35 7.70 4.32 -7.75
C GLU A 35 7.14 5.76 -7.68
N GLY A 36 7.36 6.47 -6.57
CA GLY A 36 6.95 7.85 -6.35
C GLY A 36 5.50 8.00 -5.87
N TRP A 37 4.90 6.95 -5.32
CA TRP A 37 3.62 7.02 -4.62
C TRP A 37 3.84 7.44 -3.17
N GLU A 38 2.92 8.22 -2.64
CA GLU A 38 2.80 8.49 -1.21
C GLU A 38 1.81 7.51 -0.59
N ILE A 39 2.17 6.87 0.52
CA ILE A 39 1.26 5.99 1.27
C ILE A 39 0.49 6.83 2.28
N GLU A 40 -0.80 7.04 2.04
CA GLU A 40 -1.68 7.83 2.91
C GLU A 40 -2.22 7.02 4.10
N ALA A 41 -2.48 5.73 3.90
CA ALA A 41 -2.94 4.83 4.96
C ALA A 41 -2.61 3.36 4.67
N ALA A 42 -2.40 2.59 5.74
CA ALA A 42 -2.30 1.14 5.74
C ALA A 42 -3.30 0.57 6.75
N ILE A 43 -4.30 -0.16 6.26
CA ILE A 43 -5.44 -0.61 7.07
C ILE A 43 -5.51 -2.14 7.06
N PRO A 44 -5.36 -2.83 8.22
CA PRO A 44 -5.61 -4.27 8.31
C PRO A 44 -7.08 -4.59 7.96
N VAL A 45 -7.29 -5.63 7.16
CA VAL A 45 -8.61 -6.07 6.65
C VAL A 45 -8.92 -7.48 7.10
#